data_AF-A0A4Q4UL47-F1
#
_entry.id   AF-A0A4Q4UL47-F1
#
_cell.length_a   1.000
_cell.length_b   1.000
_cell.length_c   1.000
_cell.angle_alpha   90.00
_cell.angle_beta   90.00
_cell.angle_gamma   90.00
#
_symmetry.space_group_name_H-M   'P 1'
#
loop_
_entity.id
_entity.type
_entity.pdbx_description
1 polymer ?
#
loop_
_entity_poly.entity_id
_entity_poly.type
_entity_poly.pdbx_seq_one_letter_code
_entity_poly.pdbx_strand_id
1 'polypeptide(L)'
;MRRQPCYKLNHRFEYKKIPSLAQSTGRTGWYYRVIEEGDVQAGHEMILIERINPWWSVSRVQHFAYKEINNTEACAEISELLGLSEFFIDLFKKRLTDGVEDMSGRLNGDEAVFWRPYKLVEN
;
A
#
# COMPACT_ATOMS: atom_id res chain seq x y z
N MET A 1 5.04 -2.39 -5.14
CA MET A 1 4.79 -2.07 -3.70
C MET A 1 3.30 -1.94 -3.44
N ARG A 2 2.76 -2.42 -2.32
CA ARG A 2 1.33 -2.22 -2.02
C ARG A 2 1.04 -0.76 -1.68
N ARG A 3 -0.06 -0.19 -2.18
CA ARG A 3 -0.48 1.14 -1.73
C ARG A 3 -1.02 1.03 -0.31
N GLN A 4 -0.44 1.78 0.62
CA GLN A 4 -1.00 1.89 1.97
C GLN A 4 -2.09 2.97 1.97
N PRO A 5 -3.32 2.67 2.40
CA PRO A 5 -4.35 3.69 2.53
C PRO A 5 -4.00 4.64 3.69
N CYS A 6 -4.32 5.93 3.54
CA CYS A 6 -4.01 6.95 4.54
C CYS A 6 -5.19 7.89 4.76
N TYR A 7 -5.21 8.58 5.90
CA TYR A 7 -6.30 9.47 6.33
C TYR A 7 -6.71 10.52 5.28
N LYS A 8 -5.83 10.91 4.35
CA LYS A 8 -6.16 11.79 3.22
C LYS A 8 -7.30 11.26 2.34
N LEU A 9 -7.55 9.94 2.33
CA LEU A 9 -8.73 9.37 1.69
C LEU A 9 -10.03 9.75 2.41
N ASN A 10 -10.03 9.89 3.74
CA ASN A 10 -11.19 10.45 4.45
C ASN A 10 -11.52 11.84 3.91
N HIS A 11 -10.49 12.66 3.69
CA HIS A 11 -10.66 14.00 3.14
C HIS A 11 -11.19 14.01 1.70
N ARG A 12 -10.67 13.14 0.84
CA ARG A 12 -11.09 13.08 -0.56
C ARG A 12 -12.55 12.65 -0.74
N PHE A 13 -13.06 11.80 0.14
CA PHE A 13 -14.36 11.14 0.02
C PHE A 13 -15.36 11.57 1.10
N GLU A 14 -14.99 12.49 1.98
CA GLU A 14 -15.83 12.99 3.09
C GLU A 14 -16.41 11.87 3.98
N TYR A 15 -15.67 10.77 4.11
CA TYR A 15 -16.08 9.60 4.90
C TYR A 15 -14.95 9.13 5.79
N LYS A 16 -15.16 9.16 7.12
CA LYS A 16 -14.13 8.95 8.15
C LYS A 16 -13.48 7.56 8.18
N LYS A 17 -14.00 6.58 7.45
CA LYS A 17 -13.54 5.17 7.52
C LYS A 17 -12.96 4.64 6.19
N ILE A 18 -12.74 5.48 5.17
CA ILE A 18 -12.23 4.99 3.87
C ILE A 18 -10.89 4.23 4.00
N PRO A 19 -9.88 4.73 4.74
CA PRO A 19 -8.59 4.06 4.84
C PRO A 19 -8.72 2.68 5.49
N SER A 20 -9.46 2.59 6.59
CA SER A 20 -9.70 1.33 7.31
C SER A 20 -10.52 0.36 6.48
N LEU A 21 -11.48 0.84 5.69
CA LEU A 21 -12.24 0.01 4.75
C LEU A 21 -11.36 -0.51 3.61
N ALA A 22 -10.56 0.35 2.98
CA ALA A 22 -9.64 -0.05 1.92
C ALA A 22 -8.60 -1.07 2.43
N GLN A 23 -8.09 -0.86 3.66
CA GLN A 23 -7.15 -1.78 4.30
C GLN A 23 -7.78 -3.14 4.60
N SER A 24 -8.94 -3.17 5.26
CA SER A 24 -9.62 -4.40 5.66
C SER A 24 -10.11 -5.24 4.48
N THR A 25 -10.52 -4.58 3.39
CA THR A 25 -10.96 -5.22 2.14
C THR A 25 -9.84 -5.58 1.17
N GLY A 26 -8.63 -5.08 1.38
CA GLY A 26 -7.50 -5.25 0.45
C GLY A 26 -7.60 -4.42 -0.84
N ARG A 27 -8.64 -3.60 -1.01
CA ARG A 27 -8.86 -2.78 -2.21
C ARG A 27 -8.03 -1.50 -2.18
N THR A 28 -6.71 -1.65 -2.14
CA THR A 28 -5.77 -0.52 -2.05
C THR A 28 -5.01 -0.25 -3.34
N GLY A 29 -4.88 -1.24 -4.22
CA GLY A 29 -3.99 -1.15 -5.39
C GLY A 29 -2.51 -1.23 -5.02
N TRP A 30 -1.64 -0.85 -5.96
CA TRP A 30 -0.19 -0.92 -5.81
C TRP A 30 0.50 0.17 -6.62
N TYR A 31 1.79 0.36 -6.33
CA TYR A 31 2.70 1.23 -7.06
C TYR A 31 3.70 0.40 -7.86
N TYR A 32 4.09 0.95 -9.00
CA TYR A 32 5.20 0.51 -9.84
C TYR A 32 6.43 1.39 -9.62
N ARG A 33 7.61 0.82 -9.91
CA ARG A 33 8.84 1.57 -10.15
C ARG A 33 9.05 1.63 -11.65
N VAL A 34 9.43 2.79 -12.17
CA VAL A 34 9.89 2.93 -13.56
C VAL A 34 11.27 2.31 -13.66
N ILE A 35 11.42 1.27 -14.47
CA ILE A 35 12.71 0.61 -14.73
C ILE A 35 13.41 1.29 -15.90
N GLU A 36 12.63 1.63 -16.92
CA GLU A 36 13.05 2.35 -18.12
C GLU A 36 11.96 3.39 -18.43
N GLU A 37 12.38 4.62 -18.70
CA GLU A 37 11.47 5.72 -19.07
C GLU A 37 11.07 5.60 -20.54
N GLY A 38 9.90 6.13 -20.89
CA GLY A 38 9.40 6.12 -22.26
C GLY A 38 7.98 6.67 -22.36
N ASP A 39 7.42 6.62 -23.57
CA ASP A 39 6.10 7.16 -23.85
C ASP A 39 4.97 6.15 -23.57
N VAL A 40 3.92 6.62 -22.90
CA VAL A 40 2.70 5.85 -22.64
C VAL A 40 1.47 6.68 -22.99
N GLN A 41 0.44 6.06 -23.55
CA GLN A 41 -0.84 6.70 -23.83
C GLN A 41 -2.01 5.80 -23.44
N ALA A 42 -3.18 6.40 -23.22
CA ALA A 42 -4.41 5.67 -22.98
C ALA A 42 -4.70 4.73 -24.16
N GLY A 43 -5.10 3.49 -23.86
CA GLY A 43 -5.33 2.45 -24.86
C GLY A 43 -4.10 1.56 -25.15
N HIS A 44 -2.91 1.91 -24.66
CA HIS A 44 -1.79 0.97 -24.67
C HIS A 44 -2.06 -0.24 -23.78
N GLU A 45 -1.61 -1.41 -24.23
CA GLU A 45 -1.71 -2.65 -23.47
C GLU A 45 -0.62 -2.75 -22.40
N MET A 46 -0.98 -3.32 -21.25
CA MET A 46 0.00 -3.74 -20.25
C MET A 46 0.28 -5.23 -20.42
N ILE A 47 1.48 -5.56 -20.87
CA ILE A 47 1.92 -6.94 -21.09
C ILE A 47 2.79 -7.38 -19.91
N LEU A 48 2.46 -8.53 -19.34
CA LEU A 48 3.28 -9.16 -18.31
C LEU A 48 4.46 -9.87 -18.97
N ILE A 49 5.67 -9.36 -18.74
CA ILE A 49 6.90 -9.96 -19.27
C ILE A 49 7.44 -11.05 -18.34
N GLU A 50 7.46 -10.80 -17.03
CA GLU A 50 8.05 -11.71 -16.05
C GLU A 50 7.31 -11.71 -14.70
N ARG A 51 7.48 -12.80 -13.94
CA ARG A 51 7.05 -12.91 -12.54
C ARG A 51 8.24 -13.30 -11.67
N ILE A 52 8.98 -12.31 -11.19
CA ILE A 52 10.15 -12.53 -10.32
C ILE A 52 9.79 -13.17 -8.97
N ASN A 53 8.55 -13.01 -8.48
CA ASN A 53 8.04 -13.64 -7.25
C ASN A 53 6.68 -14.30 -7.51
N PRO A 54 6.62 -15.49 -8.16
CA PRO A 54 5.37 -16.05 -8.69
C PRO A 54 4.35 -16.45 -7.61
N TRP A 55 4.80 -16.78 -6.40
CA TRP A 55 3.95 -17.22 -5.28
C TRP A 55 3.46 -16.07 -4.39
N TRP A 56 3.95 -14.85 -4.65
CA TRP A 56 3.73 -13.67 -3.83
C TRP A 56 2.90 -12.62 -4.59
N SER A 57 1.59 -12.83 -4.61
CA SER A 57 0.66 -11.83 -5.13
C SER A 57 0.58 -10.61 -4.21
N VAL A 58 0.16 -9.46 -4.76
CA VAL A 58 -0.10 -8.24 -3.98
C VAL A 58 -1.07 -8.53 -2.82
N SER A 59 -2.13 -9.30 -3.08
CA SER A 59 -3.12 -9.68 -2.07
C SER A 59 -2.51 -10.54 -0.95
N ARG A 60 -1.60 -11.45 -1.27
CA ARG A 60 -0.92 -12.28 -0.26
C ARG A 60 -0.04 -11.41 0.65
N VAL A 61 0.71 -10.47 0.08
CA VAL A 61 1.49 -9.50 0.86
C VAL A 61 0.56 -8.57 1.69
N GLN A 62 -0.64 -8.22 1.19
CA GLN A 62 -1.62 -7.44 1.98
C GLN A 62 -2.12 -8.22 3.20
N HIS A 63 -2.37 -9.51 3.02
CA HIS A 63 -2.87 -10.38 4.07
C HIS A 63 -1.95 -10.39 5.29
N PHE A 64 -0.65 -10.65 5.10
CA PHE A 64 0.33 -10.63 6.20
C PHE A 64 0.64 -9.23 6.71
N ALA A 65 0.40 -8.19 5.90
CA ALA A 65 0.58 -6.85 6.40
C ALA A 65 -0.55 -6.33 7.30
N TYR A 66 -1.78 -6.82 7.12
CA TYR A 66 -2.98 -6.24 7.76
C TYR A 66 -3.90 -7.23 8.50
N LYS A 67 -3.78 -8.54 8.27
CA LYS A 67 -4.61 -9.56 8.92
C LYS A 67 -3.77 -10.47 9.80
N GLU A 68 -2.81 -11.18 9.22
CA GLU A 68 -1.86 -12.03 9.95
C GLU A 68 -0.58 -11.28 10.28
N ILE A 69 -0.72 -10.18 11.03
CA ILE A 69 0.33 -9.19 11.25
C ILE A 69 1.54 -9.72 12.04
N ASN A 70 1.35 -10.78 12.84
CA ASN A 70 2.37 -11.39 13.68
C ASN A 70 3.02 -12.64 13.05
N ASN A 71 2.77 -12.93 11.78
CA ASN A 71 3.33 -14.09 11.11
C ASN A 71 4.81 -13.84 10.75
N THR A 72 5.71 -14.33 11.60
CA THR A 72 7.16 -14.09 11.49
C THR A 72 7.79 -14.79 10.29
N GLU A 73 7.32 -15.99 9.93
CA GLU A 73 7.76 -16.72 8.73
C GLU A 73 7.46 -15.92 7.48
N ALA A 74 6.22 -15.44 7.34
CA ALA A 74 5.84 -14.58 6.21
C ALA A 74 6.62 -13.26 6.21
N CYS A 75 6.91 -12.67 7.37
CA CYS A 75 7.73 -11.45 7.44
C CYS A 75 9.15 -11.70 6.93
N ALA A 76 9.77 -12.83 7.29
CA ALA A 76 11.10 -13.22 6.81
C ALA A 76 11.12 -13.50 5.31
N GLU A 77 10.10 -14.17 4.76
CA GLU A 77 10.00 -14.36 3.31
C GLU A 77 9.80 -13.04 2.56
N ILE A 78 8.89 -12.18 3.05
CA ILE A 78 8.56 -10.92 2.38
C ILE A 78 9.76 -9.96 2.35
N SER A 79 10.59 -9.95 3.41
CA SER A 79 11.77 -9.09 3.49
C SER A 79 12.85 -9.42 2.46
N GLU A 80 12.80 -10.59 1.83
CA GLU A 80 13.76 -11.05 0.84
C GLU A 80 13.20 -11.02 -0.60
N LEU A 81 11.97 -10.53 -0.81
CA LEU A 81 11.37 -10.47 -2.15
C LEU A 81 12.06 -9.44 -3.04
N LEU A 82 12.51 -9.91 -4.20
CA LEU A 82 13.11 -9.06 -5.23
C LEU A 82 12.10 -8.02 -5.75
N GLY A 83 12.55 -6.79 -5.97
CA GLY A 83 11.72 -5.72 -6.54
C GLY A 83 10.72 -5.08 -5.57
N LEU A 84 10.73 -5.47 -4.29
CA LEU A 84 10.03 -4.73 -3.22
C LEU A 84 10.81 -3.46 -2.87
N SER A 85 10.11 -2.41 -2.41
CA SER A 85 10.79 -1.18 -1.99
C SER A 85 11.48 -1.38 -0.65
N GLU A 86 12.60 -0.67 -0.44
CA GLU A 86 13.36 -0.70 0.81
C GLU A 86 12.49 -0.40 2.03
N PHE A 87 11.59 0.59 1.92
CA PHE A 87 10.63 0.91 2.99
C PHE A 87 9.80 -0.31 3.44
N PHE A 88 9.33 -1.15 2.52
CA PHE A 88 8.55 -2.33 2.89
C PHE A 88 9.43 -3.47 3.39
N ILE A 89 10.63 -3.63 2.84
CA ILE A 89 11.62 -4.59 3.36
C ILE A 89 11.90 -4.26 4.83
N ASP A 90 12.20 -2.99 5.13
CA ASP A 90 12.50 -2.53 6.48
C ASP A 90 11.29 -2.67 7.41
N LEU A 91 10.07 -2.44 6.92
CA LEU A 91 8.84 -2.66 7.69
C LEU A 91 8.74 -4.11 8.18
N PHE A 92 8.91 -5.08 7.28
CA PHE A 92 8.80 -6.50 7.65
C PHE A 92 10.00 -6.98 8.46
N LYS A 93 11.20 -6.43 8.24
CA LYS A 93 12.37 -6.70 9.11
C LYS A 93 12.15 -6.19 10.53
N LYS A 94 11.65 -4.96 10.71
CA LYS A 94 11.32 -4.42 12.03
C LYS A 94 10.26 -5.24 12.75
N ARG A 95 9.30 -5.83 12.04
CA ARG A 95 8.32 -6.74 12.66
C ARG A 95 8.95 -8.00 13.26
N LEU A 96 10.09 -8.46 12.73
CA LEU A 96 10.81 -9.61 13.28
C LEU A 96 11.54 -9.28 14.60
N THR A 97 11.93 -8.02 14.81
CA THR A 97 12.70 -7.59 15.99
C THR A 97 11.87 -6.85 17.03
N ASP A 98 11.01 -5.95 16.57
CA ASP A 98 10.33 -4.93 17.38
C ASP A 98 8.82 -5.20 17.50
N GLY A 99 8.30 -6.16 16.73
CA GLY A 99 6.87 -6.43 16.61
C GLY A 99 6.15 -5.48 15.66
N VAL A 100 4.81 -5.56 15.66
CA VAL A 100 3.98 -4.83 14.69
C VAL A 100 3.90 -3.35 15.04
N GLU A 101 4.10 -2.50 14.03
CA GLU A 101 4.00 -1.05 14.14
C GLU A 101 2.57 -0.58 14.43
N ASP A 102 2.44 0.56 15.12
CA ASP A 102 1.14 1.23 15.21
C ASP A 102 0.78 1.85 13.86
N MET A 103 -0.41 1.51 13.36
CA MET A 103 -0.96 2.01 12.11
C MET A 103 -1.99 3.14 12.32
N SER A 104 -2.31 3.48 13.57
CA SER A 104 -3.39 4.42 13.92
C SER A 104 -3.17 5.80 13.29
N GLY A 105 -1.96 6.36 13.40
CA GLY A 105 -1.62 7.67 12.83
C GLY A 105 -1.80 7.73 11.31
N ARG A 106 -1.43 6.65 10.59
CA ARG A 106 -1.64 6.57 9.14
C ARG A 106 -3.13 6.52 8.77
N LEU A 107 -3.94 5.80 9.53
CA LEU A 107 -5.36 5.56 9.21
C LEU A 107 -6.27 6.70 9.65
N ASN A 108 -6.04 7.24 10.84
CA ASN A 108 -6.92 8.24 11.45
C ASN A 108 -6.48 9.67 11.15
N GLY A 109 -5.16 9.90 10.99
CA GLY A 109 -4.58 11.24 10.88
C GLY A 109 -4.58 11.99 12.22
N ASP A 110 -3.96 13.18 12.24
CA ASP A 110 -4.04 14.08 13.38
C ASP A 110 -5.43 14.74 13.40
N GLU A 111 -6.07 14.86 14.56
CA GLU A 111 -7.45 15.36 14.71
C GLU A 111 -7.68 16.79 14.16
N ALA A 112 -6.61 17.53 13.84
CA ALA A 112 -6.63 18.95 13.50
C ALA A 112 -6.63 19.29 11.99
N VAL A 113 -7.03 18.38 11.10
CA VAL A 113 -7.08 18.71 9.67
C VAL A 113 -8.42 19.35 9.31
N PHE A 114 -8.44 20.68 9.30
CA PHE A 114 -9.60 21.47 8.87
C PHE A 114 -9.91 21.24 7.39
N TRP A 115 -11.19 20.98 7.10
CA TRP A 115 -11.72 20.79 5.75
C TRP A 115 -11.60 22.10 4.97
N ARG A 116 -10.73 22.13 3.97
CA ARG A 116 -10.69 23.24 3.01
C ARG A 116 -11.69 22.97 1.90
N PRO A 117 -12.65 23.88 1.63
CA PRO A 117 -13.52 23.73 0.47
C PRO A 117 -12.66 23.74 -0.80
N TYR A 118 -12.89 22.78 -1.70
CA TYR A 118 -12.30 22.74 -3.03
C TYR A 118 -13.42 22.73 -4.07
N LYS A 119 -13.17 23.36 -5.22
CA LYS A 119 -14.07 23.31 -6.37
C LYS A 119 -13.48 22.33 -7.38
N LEU A 120 -14.25 21.33 -7.80
CA LEU A 120 -13.89 20.52 -8.95
C LEU A 120 -13.90 21.44 -10.18
N VAL A 121 -12.78 21.52 -10.89
CA VAL A 121 -12.73 22.18 -12.19
C VAL A 121 -13.27 21.16 -13.18
N GLU A 122 -14.46 21.41 -13.71
CA GLU A 122 -14.94 20.69 -14.89
C GLU A 122 -14.15 21.22 -16.09
N ASN A 123 -13.56 20.30 -16.85
CA ASN A 123 -12.90 20.61 -18.13
C ASN A 123 -13.93 20.61 -19.25
#